data_AF-A0A8T2R3I3-F1
#
_entry.id   AF-A0A8T2R3I3-F1
#
_cell.length_a   1.000
_cell.length_b   1.000
_cell.length_c   1.000
_cell.angle_alpha   90.00
_cell.angle_beta   90.00
_cell.angle_gamma   90.00
#
_symmetry.space_group_name_H-M   'P 1'
#
loop_
_entity.id
_entity.type
_entity.pdbx_description
1 polymer ?
#
loop_
_entity_poly.entity_id
_entity_poly.type
_entity_poly.pdbx_seq_one_letter_code
_entity_poly.pdbx_strand_id
1 'polypeptide(L)'
;MLDHLYTLQYQLRGILTVSLGSNIANENMNGCTHGLFMRFPSKEALGGYYESPARWRVEHDYIFPYYNGMICIDYEAEVEDDIEPIFRRGEVFEEGVESLMLLQVKPDVDPSKVKEGLNSVSHLVDELGTLVVQHTSGLNIGELGKGYTHGMVTRFLSEEARDIFMQHPHYVEIVETKLKPNFLKMLTVEFNVAPVGTTAL
;
A
#
# COMPACT_ATOMS: atom_id res chain seq x y z
N MET A 1 9.73 16.96 4.68
CA MET A 1 10.60 15.86 5.18
C MET A 1 10.52 14.67 4.24
N LEU A 2 9.32 14.10 4.08
CA LEU A 2 9.07 12.98 3.17
C LEU A 2 9.09 13.39 1.70
N ASP A 3 9.01 14.69 1.37
CA ASP A 3 9.09 15.20 -0.02
C ASP A 3 10.38 14.80 -0.74
N HIS A 4 11.46 14.58 0.02
CA HIS A 4 12.72 14.09 -0.54
C HIS A 4 12.60 12.66 -1.08
N LEU A 5 11.67 11.84 -0.57
CA LEU A 5 11.39 10.52 -1.15
C LEU A 5 10.80 10.64 -2.56
N TYR A 6 9.99 11.67 -2.83
CA TYR A 6 9.51 11.95 -4.19
C TYR A 6 10.65 12.30 -5.14
N THR A 7 11.81 12.76 -4.63
CA THR A 7 12.96 13.05 -5.51
C THR A 7 13.65 11.78 -6.01
N LEU A 8 13.50 10.66 -5.30
CA LEU A 8 14.14 9.40 -5.66
C LEU A 8 13.62 8.86 -7.01
N GLN A 9 12.35 9.10 -7.35
CA GLN A 9 11.81 8.68 -8.65
C GLN A 9 12.54 9.31 -9.85
N TYR A 10 13.16 10.48 -9.67
CA TYR A 10 13.95 11.13 -10.72
C TYR A 10 15.41 10.68 -10.76
N GLN A 11 15.90 10.12 -9.65
CA GLN A 11 17.26 9.63 -9.52
C GLN A 11 17.37 8.13 -9.82
N LEU A 12 16.29 7.39 -9.59
CA LEU A 12 16.19 5.94 -9.69
C LEU A 12 15.10 5.58 -10.69
N ARG A 13 15.53 5.27 -11.92
CA ARG A 13 14.64 4.90 -13.04
C ARG A 13 13.77 3.66 -12.78
N GLY A 14 14.07 2.89 -11.73
CA GLY A 14 13.31 1.70 -11.35
C GLY A 14 12.03 1.99 -10.57
N ILE A 15 11.77 3.24 -10.14
CA ILE A 15 10.52 3.59 -9.43
C ILE A 15 9.47 3.99 -10.47
N LEU A 16 8.41 3.19 -10.61
CA LEU A 16 7.28 3.49 -11.50
C LEU A 16 6.30 4.49 -10.86
N THR A 17 6.02 4.28 -9.58
CA THR A 17 5.11 5.13 -8.80
C THR A 17 5.62 5.23 -7.38
N VAL A 18 5.41 6.41 -6.81
CA VAL A 18 5.61 6.69 -5.39
C VAL A 18 4.47 7.58 -4.88
N SER A 19 3.98 7.27 -3.69
CA SER A 19 2.97 8.05 -2.98
C SER A 19 3.21 7.90 -1.48
N LEU A 20 2.99 8.97 -0.76
CA LEU A 20 3.18 9.04 0.68
C LEU A 20 2.23 10.07 1.27
N GLY A 21 1.89 9.88 2.53
CA GLY A 21 1.07 10.83 3.26
C GLY A 21 0.98 10.49 4.73
N SER A 22 0.49 11.46 5.50
CA SER A 22 0.16 11.28 6.91
C SER A 22 -1.03 10.34 7.04
N ASN A 23 -0.95 9.42 8.01
CA ASN A 23 -2.01 8.46 8.25
C ASN A 23 -3.29 9.18 8.71
N ILE A 24 -4.40 8.97 8.00
CA ILE A 24 -5.73 9.52 8.31
C ILE A 24 -6.67 8.50 8.95
N ALA A 25 -6.23 7.24 9.09
CA ALA A 25 -7.03 6.20 9.73
C ALA A 25 -7.18 6.46 11.25
N ASN A 26 -8.42 6.48 11.75
CA ASN A 26 -8.74 6.83 13.14
C ASN A 26 -8.49 5.70 14.17
N GLU A 27 -8.16 4.47 13.77
CA GLU A 27 -8.07 3.32 14.69
C GLU A 27 -6.77 2.50 14.57
N ASN A 28 -6.27 2.07 15.74
CA ASN A 28 -5.27 1.00 15.93
C ASN A 28 -3.98 1.10 15.09
N MET A 29 -3.27 2.22 15.27
CA MET A 29 -2.15 2.61 14.41
C MET A 29 -0.84 1.83 14.63
N ASN A 30 -0.69 1.02 15.69
CA ASN A 30 0.62 0.49 16.13
C ASN A 30 1.76 1.56 16.11
N GLY A 31 1.42 2.84 16.30
CA GLY A 31 2.34 3.97 16.20
C GLY A 31 2.76 4.41 14.79
N CYS A 32 2.19 3.84 13.73
CA CYS A 32 2.44 4.25 12.34
C CYS A 32 1.74 5.58 12.03
N THR A 33 2.55 6.60 11.75
CA THR A 33 2.09 7.97 11.50
C THR A 33 2.01 8.33 10.02
N HIS A 34 2.68 7.58 9.15
CA HIS A 34 2.74 7.85 7.71
C HIS A 34 2.68 6.54 6.93
N GLY A 35 2.14 6.61 5.71
CA GLY A 35 2.21 5.55 4.71
C GLY A 35 3.17 5.92 3.58
N LEU A 36 3.76 4.89 2.98
CA LEU A 36 4.58 4.99 1.78
C LEU A 36 4.23 3.81 0.89
N PHE A 37 3.81 4.10 -0.34
CA PHE A 37 3.61 3.13 -1.39
C PHE A 37 4.59 3.40 -2.52
N MET A 38 5.24 2.35 -3.00
CA MET A 38 6.13 2.40 -4.15
C MET A 38 5.87 1.19 -5.06
N ARG A 39 6.00 1.41 -6.37
CA ARG A 39 5.90 0.34 -7.37
C ARG A 39 7.15 0.30 -8.22
N PHE A 40 7.60 -0.92 -8.51
CA PHE A 40 8.80 -1.21 -9.30
C PHE A 40 8.42 -2.15 -10.45
N PRO A 41 9.09 -2.08 -11.61
CA PRO A 41 8.79 -2.96 -12.74
C PRO A 41 9.24 -4.41 -12.52
N SER A 42 10.14 -4.65 -11.55
CA SER A 42 10.67 -5.97 -11.26
C SER A 42 11.29 -6.04 -9.85
N LYS A 43 11.49 -7.27 -9.35
CA LYS A 43 12.31 -7.53 -8.14
C LYS A 43 13.73 -6.99 -8.27
N GLU A 44 14.32 -7.04 -9.46
CA GLU A 44 15.67 -6.50 -9.71
C GLU A 44 15.69 -4.97 -9.50
N ALA A 45 14.69 -4.26 -10.01
CA ALA A 45 14.56 -2.82 -9.81
C ALA A 45 14.34 -2.45 -8.34
N LEU A 46 13.54 -3.24 -7.61
CA LEU A 46 13.39 -3.11 -6.16
C LEU A 46 14.73 -3.34 -5.43
N GLY A 47 15.48 -4.38 -5.81
CA GLY A 47 16.83 -4.64 -5.29
C GLY A 47 17.78 -3.45 -5.52
N GLY A 48 17.80 -2.93 -6.73
CA GLY A 48 18.58 -1.72 -7.07
C GLY A 48 18.17 -0.48 -6.27
N TYR A 49 16.89 -0.36 -5.89
CA TYR A 49 16.43 0.67 -4.96
C TYR A 49 16.99 0.48 -3.55
N TYR A 50 16.98 -0.75 -3.02
CA TYR A 50 17.57 -1.08 -1.72
C TYR A 50 19.07 -0.84 -1.66
N GLU A 51 19.80 -1.10 -2.75
CA GLU A 51 21.25 -0.92 -2.81
C GLU A 51 21.68 0.52 -3.16
N SER A 52 20.72 1.40 -3.47
CA SER A 52 20.99 2.73 -4.00
C SER A 52 21.65 3.68 -2.98
N PRO A 53 22.84 4.24 -3.29
CA PRO A 53 23.44 5.28 -2.46
C PRO A 53 22.60 6.57 -2.40
N ALA A 54 21.84 6.86 -3.47
CA ALA A 54 20.97 8.02 -3.52
C ALA A 54 19.81 7.88 -2.53
N ARG A 55 19.21 6.68 -2.46
CA ARG A 55 18.21 6.35 -1.44
C ARG A 55 18.79 6.50 -0.03
N TRP A 56 19.95 5.88 0.22
CA TRP A 56 20.60 5.95 1.53
C TRP A 56 20.83 7.40 1.98
N ARG A 57 21.30 8.25 1.07
CA ARG A 57 21.50 9.67 1.35
C ARG A 57 20.20 10.37 1.72
N VAL A 58 19.12 10.14 0.96
CA VAL A 58 17.81 10.73 1.27
C VAL A 58 17.30 10.26 2.63
N GLU A 59 17.39 8.98 2.92
CA GLU A 59 16.98 8.43 4.21
C GLU A 59 17.80 9.00 5.36
N HIS A 60 19.13 9.01 5.22
CA HIS A 60 20.03 9.50 6.26
C HIS A 60 19.85 10.99 6.55
N ASP A 61 19.76 11.83 5.51
CA ASP A 61 19.75 13.27 5.67
C ASP A 61 18.37 13.80 6.06
N TYR A 62 17.29 13.13 5.63
CA TYR A 62 15.93 13.67 5.77
C TYR A 62 14.98 12.79 6.56
N ILE A 63 15.18 11.49 6.65
CA ILE A 63 14.23 10.57 7.30
C ILE A 63 14.73 10.17 8.69
N PHE A 64 15.92 9.61 8.79
CA PHE A 64 16.50 9.10 10.04
C PHE A 64 16.55 10.08 11.22
N PRO A 65 16.74 11.40 11.02
CA PRO A 65 16.67 12.36 12.13
C PRO A 65 15.31 12.40 12.84
N TYR A 66 14.25 11.89 12.20
CA TYR A 66 12.88 11.93 12.70
C TYR A 66 12.21 10.54 12.72
N TYR A 67 12.99 9.49 12.46
CA TYR A 67 12.51 8.14 12.20
C TYR A 67 12.52 7.28 13.47
N ASN A 68 11.37 6.65 13.78
CA ASN A 68 11.25 5.69 14.89
C ASN A 68 11.12 4.24 14.40
N GLY A 69 11.44 3.97 13.14
CA GLY A 69 11.31 2.66 12.51
C GLY A 69 10.24 2.60 11.41
N MET A 70 10.25 1.50 10.66
CA MET A 70 9.30 1.21 9.58
C MET A 70 8.80 -0.23 9.71
N ILE A 71 7.63 -0.47 9.14
CA ILE A 71 7.14 -1.81 8.80
C ILE A 71 6.95 -1.77 7.29
N CYS A 72 7.57 -2.70 6.57
CA CYS A 72 7.53 -2.71 5.12
C CYS A 72 7.20 -4.12 4.64
N ILE A 73 6.27 -4.18 3.68
CA ILE A 73 5.90 -5.39 2.97
C ILE A 73 6.28 -5.17 1.51
N ASP A 74 7.18 -6.01 1.02
CA ASP A 74 7.47 -6.12 -0.40
C ASP A 74 6.70 -7.33 -0.92
N TYR A 75 5.98 -7.20 -2.02
CA TYR A 75 5.30 -8.34 -2.65
C TYR A 75 5.25 -8.16 -4.16
N GLU A 76 5.17 -9.27 -4.87
CA GLU A 76 4.86 -9.25 -6.30
C GLU A 76 3.36 -9.13 -6.49
N ALA A 77 2.97 -8.24 -7.38
CA ALA A 77 1.59 -8.11 -7.82
C ALA A 77 1.56 -7.85 -9.31
N GLU A 78 0.73 -8.60 -9.99
CA GLU A 78 0.31 -8.30 -11.35
C GLU A 78 -0.73 -7.17 -11.29
N VAL A 79 -0.63 -6.24 -12.23
CA VAL A 79 -1.70 -5.29 -12.53
C VAL A 79 -2.14 -5.67 -13.94
N GLU A 80 -3.43 -5.58 -14.22
CA GLU A 80 -3.93 -5.77 -15.58
C GLU A 80 -3.18 -4.84 -16.56
N ASP A 81 -3.19 -5.16 -17.86
CA ASP A 81 -2.49 -4.43 -18.94
C ASP A 81 -2.90 -2.95 -19.10
N ASP A 82 -3.67 -2.41 -18.16
CA ASP A 82 -3.90 -1.00 -17.99
C ASP A 82 -2.73 -0.34 -17.25
N ILE A 83 -2.02 0.52 -17.98
CA ILE A 83 -0.89 1.27 -17.48
C ILE A 83 -1.32 2.48 -16.64
N GLU A 84 -2.55 2.96 -16.78
CA GLU A 84 -3.01 4.20 -16.12
C GLU A 84 -2.97 4.07 -14.58
N PRO A 85 -3.42 2.96 -13.95
CA PRO A 85 -3.30 2.75 -12.50
C PRO A 85 -1.88 2.54 -11.99
N ILE A 86 -0.93 2.25 -12.89
CA ILE A 86 0.49 2.05 -12.56
C ILE A 86 1.19 3.38 -12.36
N PHE A 87 0.74 4.45 -13.03
CA PHE A 87 1.33 5.78 -12.98
C PHE A 87 0.43 6.78 -12.22
N ARG A 88 1.04 7.88 -11.75
CA ARG A 88 0.34 8.95 -11.00
C ARG A 88 0.22 10.27 -11.76
N ARG A 89 0.90 10.43 -12.89
CA ARG A 89 1.08 11.74 -13.54
C ARG A 89 0.41 11.77 -14.90
N GLY A 90 -0.60 12.62 -15.03
CA GLY A 90 -1.40 12.79 -16.24
C GLY A 90 -2.47 11.73 -16.43
N GLU A 91 -2.78 10.95 -15.38
CA GLU A 91 -3.59 9.72 -15.45
C GLU A 91 -4.85 9.81 -14.57
N VAL A 92 -5.70 8.78 -14.61
CA VAL A 92 -6.97 8.66 -13.87
C VAL A 92 -6.81 8.85 -12.34
N PHE A 93 -5.61 8.64 -11.78
CA PHE A 93 -5.35 8.73 -10.35
C PHE A 93 -4.21 9.70 -10.00
N GLU A 94 -4.50 11.00 -10.09
CA GLU A 94 -3.63 12.07 -9.57
C GLU A 94 -3.94 12.43 -8.11
N GLU A 95 -5.19 12.22 -7.69
CA GLU A 95 -5.73 12.44 -6.35
C GLU A 95 -6.61 11.28 -5.88
N GLY A 96 -6.81 11.15 -4.57
CA GLY A 96 -7.70 10.16 -3.95
C GLY A 96 -7.15 9.61 -2.64
N VAL A 97 -7.47 8.36 -2.31
CA VAL A 97 -7.07 7.71 -1.05
C VAL A 97 -6.33 6.41 -1.32
N GLU A 98 -5.19 6.22 -0.66
CA GLU A 98 -4.50 4.93 -0.61
C GLU A 98 -4.68 4.29 0.75
N SER A 99 -5.15 3.04 0.76
CA SER A 99 -5.26 2.20 1.94
C SER A 99 -4.28 1.05 1.85
N LEU A 100 -3.30 1.06 2.75
CA LEU A 100 -2.30 0.00 2.91
C LEU A 100 -2.72 -0.85 4.11
N MET A 101 -2.96 -2.14 3.91
CA MET A 101 -3.28 -3.06 4.99
C MET A 101 -2.24 -4.18 5.09
N LEU A 102 -1.63 -4.28 6.26
CA LEU A 102 -0.63 -5.28 6.61
C LEU A 102 -1.27 -6.35 7.47
N LEU A 103 -1.03 -7.61 7.11
CA LEU A 103 -1.72 -8.77 7.66
C LEU A 103 -0.75 -9.79 8.26
N GLN A 104 -0.93 -10.09 9.55
CA GLN A 104 -0.21 -11.16 10.25
C GLN A 104 -1.13 -12.38 10.35
N VAL A 105 -0.80 -13.47 9.66
CA VAL A 105 -1.58 -14.73 9.69
C VAL A 105 -1.46 -15.39 11.07
N LYS A 106 -2.55 -15.99 11.57
CA LYS A 106 -2.51 -16.78 12.81
C LYS A 106 -1.70 -18.07 12.61
N PRO A 107 -1.09 -18.64 13.66
CA PRO A 107 -0.47 -19.95 13.58
C PRO A 107 -1.46 -21.00 13.04
N ASP A 108 -0.97 -21.96 12.27
CA ASP A 108 -1.70 -23.14 11.79
C ASP A 108 -2.90 -22.87 10.87
N VAL A 109 -3.04 -21.64 10.34
CA VAL A 109 -4.04 -21.34 9.30
C VAL A 109 -3.60 -21.97 7.99
N ASP A 110 -4.52 -22.71 7.36
CA ASP A 110 -4.34 -23.26 6.02
C ASP A 110 -4.09 -22.12 5.00
N PRO A 111 -2.98 -22.14 4.25
CA PRO A 111 -2.68 -21.13 3.24
C PRO A 111 -3.80 -20.90 2.21
N SER A 112 -4.61 -21.91 1.92
CA SER A 112 -5.76 -21.78 1.03
C SER A 112 -6.83 -20.83 1.56
N LYS A 113 -7.05 -20.77 2.88
CA LYS A 113 -8.00 -19.85 3.52
C LYS A 113 -7.51 -18.41 3.49
N VAL A 114 -6.20 -18.20 3.64
CA VAL A 114 -5.57 -16.89 3.47
C VAL A 114 -5.78 -16.41 2.04
N LYS A 115 -5.46 -17.25 1.06
CA LYS A 115 -5.68 -16.96 -0.36
C LYS A 115 -7.14 -16.69 -0.68
N GLU A 116 -8.06 -17.48 -0.14
CA GLU A 116 -9.50 -17.29 -0.35
C GLU A 116 -9.97 -15.92 0.18
N GLY A 117 -9.52 -15.52 1.37
CA GLY A 117 -9.84 -14.22 1.95
C GLY A 117 -9.36 -13.07 1.09
N LEU A 118 -8.10 -13.11 0.65
CA LEU A 118 -7.52 -12.08 -0.23
C LEU A 118 -8.23 -12.03 -1.59
N ASN A 119 -8.44 -13.18 -2.23
CA ASN A 119 -9.15 -13.27 -3.51
C ASN A 119 -10.60 -12.78 -3.41
N SER A 120 -11.26 -12.97 -2.27
CA SER A 120 -12.64 -12.48 -2.08
C SER A 120 -12.69 -10.95 -2.10
N VAL A 121 -11.67 -10.26 -1.56
CA VAL A 121 -11.56 -8.80 -1.67
C VAL A 121 -11.31 -8.39 -3.11
N SER A 122 -10.40 -9.07 -3.82
CA SER A 122 -10.13 -8.79 -5.22
C SER A 122 -11.38 -8.95 -6.10
N HIS A 123 -12.12 -10.04 -5.93
CA HIS A 123 -13.39 -10.24 -6.66
C HIS A 123 -14.43 -9.17 -6.36
N LEU A 124 -14.54 -8.73 -5.10
CA LEU A 124 -15.46 -7.64 -4.76
C LEU A 124 -15.04 -6.32 -5.44
N VAL A 125 -13.73 -6.06 -5.53
CA VAL A 125 -13.21 -4.89 -6.26
C VAL A 125 -13.62 -4.96 -7.74
N ASP A 126 -13.46 -6.13 -8.38
CA ASP A 126 -13.88 -6.35 -9.76
C ASP A 126 -15.40 -6.12 -9.95
N GLU A 127 -16.22 -6.53 -8.97
CA GLU A 127 -17.68 -6.33 -8.96
C GLU A 127 -18.09 -4.88 -8.74
N LEU A 128 -17.44 -4.18 -7.80
CA LEU A 128 -17.78 -2.80 -7.43
C LEU A 128 -17.20 -1.75 -8.37
N GLY A 129 -16.25 -2.14 -9.22
CA GLY A 129 -15.72 -1.31 -10.30
C GLY A 129 -15.25 0.06 -9.83
N THR A 130 -15.84 1.12 -10.41
CA THR A 130 -15.36 2.52 -10.43
C THR A 130 -15.02 3.15 -9.08
N LEU A 131 -15.35 2.54 -7.94
CA LEU A 131 -14.92 3.03 -6.63
C LEU A 131 -13.40 2.86 -6.40
N VAL A 132 -12.83 1.83 -7.02
CA VAL A 132 -11.45 1.41 -6.81
C VAL A 132 -10.70 1.53 -8.13
N VAL A 133 -9.60 2.27 -8.10
CA VAL A 133 -8.67 2.40 -9.24
C VAL A 133 -7.81 1.16 -9.36
N GLN A 134 -7.35 0.64 -8.22
CA GLN A 134 -6.47 -0.51 -8.17
C GLN A 134 -6.59 -1.21 -6.83
N HIS A 135 -6.61 -2.53 -6.86
CA HIS A 135 -6.40 -3.37 -5.70
C HIS A 135 -5.33 -4.40 -6.01
N THR A 136 -4.38 -4.56 -5.09
CA THR A 136 -3.39 -5.64 -5.15
C THR A 136 -3.19 -6.23 -3.77
N SER A 137 -2.84 -7.51 -3.72
CA SER A 137 -2.43 -8.17 -2.48
C SER A 137 -1.37 -9.22 -2.76
N GLY A 138 -0.57 -9.57 -1.75
CA GLY A 138 0.48 -10.56 -1.94
C GLY A 138 1.18 -10.98 -0.66
N LEU A 139 1.98 -12.03 -0.81
CA LEU A 139 2.85 -12.56 0.23
C LEU A 139 4.11 -11.70 0.33
N ASN A 140 4.48 -11.35 1.57
CA ASN A 140 5.69 -10.60 1.83
C ASN A 140 6.94 -11.40 1.45
N ILE A 141 7.78 -10.82 0.61
CA ILE A 141 9.10 -11.34 0.23
C ILE A 141 10.25 -10.59 0.90
N GLY A 142 9.97 -9.50 1.62
CA GLY A 142 10.95 -8.66 2.30
C GLY A 142 11.14 -9.00 3.78
N GLU A 143 12.25 -8.54 4.36
CA GLU A 143 12.63 -8.85 5.75
C GLU A 143 12.07 -7.85 6.79
N LEU A 144 11.60 -6.69 6.34
CA LEU A 144 11.18 -5.57 7.19
C LEU A 144 9.71 -5.65 7.65
N GLY A 145 9.05 -6.79 7.46
CA GLY A 145 7.62 -6.98 7.73
C GLY A 145 7.25 -7.05 9.21
N LYS A 146 8.21 -7.15 10.14
CA LYS A 146 7.96 -7.24 11.61
C LYS A 146 6.86 -8.22 12.02
N GLY A 147 6.82 -9.39 11.36
CA GLY A 147 5.83 -10.45 11.62
C GLY A 147 4.54 -10.34 10.80
N TYR A 148 4.33 -9.24 10.08
CA TYR A 148 3.32 -9.19 9.02
C TYR A 148 3.82 -9.98 7.81
N THR A 149 2.91 -10.77 7.25
CA THR A 149 3.20 -11.80 6.25
C THR A 149 2.58 -11.50 4.89
N HIS A 150 1.52 -10.71 4.87
CA HIS A 150 0.83 -10.33 3.64
C HIS A 150 0.56 -8.82 3.67
N GLY A 151 0.50 -8.24 2.48
CA GLY A 151 0.10 -6.86 2.28
C GLY A 151 -1.05 -6.80 1.28
N MET A 152 -1.89 -5.77 1.42
CA MET A 152 -2.79 -5.34 0.37
C MET A 152 -2.74 -3.82 0.25
N VAL A 153 -2.95 -3.35 -0.97
CA VAL A 153 -3.06 -1.94 -1.30
C VAL A 153 -4.33 -1.75 -2.11
N THR A 154 -5.19 -0.83 -1.67
CA THR A 154 -6.37 -0.39 -2.40
C THR A 154 -6.28 1.11 -2.65
N ARG A 155 -6.41 1.53 -3.90
CA ARG A 155 -6.42 2.93 -4.33
C ARG A 155 -7.86 3.32 -4.68
N PHE A 156 -8.44 4.27 -3.95
CA PHE A 156 -9.81 4.74 -4.14
C PHE A 156 -9.82 6.12 -4.78
N LEU A 157 -10.75 6.38 -5.70
CA LEU A 157 -10.86 7.67 -6.38
C LEU A 157 -11.05 8.85 -5.41
N SER A 158 -11.72 8.63 -4.27
CA SER A 158 -11.96 9.66 -3.27
C SER A 158 -12.22 9.06 -1.88
N GLU A 159 -12.29 9.91 -0.86
CA GLU A 159 -12.71 9.51 0.49
C GLU A 159 -14.13 8.93 0.49
N GLU A 160 -15.04 9.50 -0.30
CA GLU A 160 -16.41 8.98 -0.44
C GLU A 160 -16.43 7.59 -1.07
N ALA A 161 -15.63 7.36 -2.11
CA ALA A 161 -15.53 6.05 -2.76
C ALA A 161 -14.99 4.98 -1.78
N ARG A 162 -13.98 5.36 -0.99
CA ARG A 162 -13.44 4.55 0.10
C ARG A 162 -14.52 4.23 1.14
N ASP A 163 -15.28 5.22 1.58
CA ASP A 163 -16.32 5.02 2.60
C ASP A 163 -17.46 4.12 2.11
N ILE A 164 -17.91 4.29 0.87
CA ILE A 164 -18.90 3.41 0.23
C ILE A 164 -18.39 1.97 0.19
N PHE A 165 -17.13 1.77 -0.23
CA PHE A 165 -16.53 0.43 -0.29
C PHE A 165 -16.43 -0.21 1.10
N MET A 166 -15.92 0.53 2.09
CA MET A 166 -15.69 0.01 3.44
C MET A 166 -17.00 -0.30 4.18
N GLN A 167 -18.10 0.35 3.80
CA GLN A 167 -19.45 0.09 4.34
C GLN A 167 -20.24 -0.93 3.51
N HIS A 168 -19.71 -1.39 2.38
CA HIS A 168 -20.40 -2.33 1.51
C HIS A 168 -20.66 -3.65 2.24
N PRO A 169 -21.90 -4.19 2.26
CA PRO A 169 -22.24 -5.38 3.03
C PRO A 169 -21.35 -6.60 2.75
N HIS A 170 -21.01 -6.83 1.48
CA HIS A 170 -20.11 -7.93 1.11
C HIS A 170 -18.67 -7.71 1.62
N TYR A 171 -18.18 -6.46 1.63
CA TYR A 171 -16.85 -6.18 2.18
C TYR A 171 -16.82 -6.47 3.67
N VAL A 172 -17.83 -5.98 4.41
CA VAL A 172 -17.99 -6.25 5.84
C VAL A 172 -18.06 -7.75 6.11
N GLU A 173 -18.86 -8.50 5.33
CA GLU A 173 -18.95 -9.95 5.45
C GLU A 173 -17.59 -10.64 5.22
N ILE A 174 -16.84 -10.26 4.17
CA ILE A 174 -15.50 -10.80 3.88
C ILE A 174 -14.55 -10.54 5.06
N VAL A 175 -14.56 -9.32 5.60
CA VAL A 175 -13.73 -8.95 6.76
C VAL A 175 -14.08 -9.82 7.98
N GLU A 176 -15.36 -9.97 8.31
CA GLU A 176 -15.81 -10.73 9.48
C GLU A 176 -15.59 -12.24 9.35
N THR A 177 -15.82 -12.79 8.17
CA THR A 177 -15.89 -14.25 7.97
C THR A 177 -14.61 -14.85 7.38
N LYS A 178 -13.82 -14.06 6.63
CA LYS A 178 -12.64 -14.56 5.91
C LYS A 178 -11.34 -13.90 6.35
N LEU A 179 -11.34 -12.65 6.77
CA LEU A 179 -10.10 -11.98 7.24
C LEU A 179 -9.91 -12.17 8.76
N LYS A 180 -10.78 -11.61 9.60
CA LYS A 180 -10.64 -11.66 11.07
C LYS A 180 -10.41 -13.07 11.65
N PRO A 181 -11.02 -14.15 11.12
CA PRO A 181 -10.76 -15.50 11.64
C PRO A 181 -9.34 -16.00 11.35
N ASN A 182 -8.71 -15.55 10.27
CA ASN A 182 -7.44 -16.06 9.76
C ASN A 182 -6.23 -15.17 10.11
N PHE A 183 -6.42 -13.88 10.40
CA PHE A 183 -5.34 -12.95 10.74
C PHE A 183 -5.33 -12.59 12.23
N LEU A 184 -4.15 -12.66 12.84
CA LEU A 184 -3.89 -12.30 14.23
C LEU A 184 -3.89 -10.78 14.41
N LYS A 185 -3.27 -10.07 13.46
CA LYS A 185 -3.22 -8.61 13.43
C LYS A 185 -3.50 -8.12 12.03
N MET A 186 -4.27 -7.05 11.95
CA MET A 186 -4.51 -6.27 10.74
C MET A 186 -4.15 -4.83 11.10
N LEU A 187 -3.19 -4.26 10.38
CA LEU A 187 -2.79 -2.87 10.54
C LEU A 187 -3.12 -2.14 9.25
N THR A 188 -3.92 -1.09 9.37
CA THR A 188 -4.28 -0.25 8.23
C THR A 188 -3.63 1.12 8.37
N VAL A 189 -3.03 1.58 7.28
CA VAL A 189 -2.53 2.95 7.12
C VAL A 189 -3.20 3.51 5.88
N GLU A 190 -3.89 4.63 6.05
CA GLU A 190 -4.57 5.31 4.96
C GLU A 190 -4.04 6.72 4.82
N PHE A 191 -3.95 7.24 3.61
CA PHE A 191 -3.57 8.63 3.41
C PHE A 191 -4.12 9.17 2.11
N ASN A 192 -4.33 10.49 2.10
CA ASN A 192 -4.73 11.21 0.92
C ASN A 192 -3.56 11.38 -0.03
N VAL A 193 -3.82 11.07 -1.29
CA VAL A 193 -2.92 11.27 -2.40
C VAL A 193 -3.21 12.65 -2.96
N ALA A 194 -2.26 13.57 -2.82
CA ALA A 194 -2.36 14.91 -3.40
C ALA A 194 -1.66 14.99 -4.76
N PRO A 195 -2.14 15.84 -5.70
CA PRO A 195 -1.46 16.09 -6.96
C PRO A 195 0.00 16.48 -6.76
N VAL A 196 0.88 15.99 -7.64
CA VAL A 196 2.31 16.29 -7.49
C VAL A 196 2.57 17.76 -7.84
N GLY A 197 3.09 18.53 -6.88
CA GLY A 197 3.45 19.94 -7.08
C GLY A 197 2.48 20.95 -6.48
N THR A 198 1.35 20.51 -5.90
CA THR A 198 0.56 21.34 -5.00
C THR A 198 1.21 21.29 -3.61
N THR A 199 2.02 22.29 -3.29
CA THR A 199 2.59 22.50 -1.94
C THR A 199 1.49 22.60 -0.89
N ALA A 200 1.28 21.53 -0.12
CA ALA A 200 0.64 21.57 1.20
C ALA A 200 0.84 20.22 1.95
N LEU A 201 2.05 19.97 2.44
CA LEU A 201 2.30 19.12 3.61
C LEU A 201 3.28 19.85 4.53
#